data_AF-A0A810NH69-F1
#
_entry.id   AF-A0A810NH69-F1
#
_cell.length_a   1.000
_cell.length_b   1.000
_cell.length_c   1.000
_cell.angle_alpha   90.00
_cell.angle_beta   90.00
_cell.angle_gamma   90.00
#
_symmetry.space_group_name_H-M   'P 1'
#
loop_
_entity.id
_entity.type
_entity.pdbx_description
1 polymer ?
#
loop_
_entity_poly.entity_id
_entity_poly.type
_entity_poly.pdbx_seq_one_letter_code
_entity_poly.pdbx_strand_id
1 'polypeptide(L)'
;MAARPAVGDPLLPCPAGPHWAYAGAPACPHCAALVDGLVEEGWREHVTASFGDLPPDDERDVARMVADEPHRHDWRVFDAALDRLTCPGCGGRLGLGPLDCAPCEVAHGNRYAAIETDRPGVPPGNEHAVRVNVSVVRRPHLTSPQELLARRLLLPLLLVGELPSTADAQRFSTALKAAAARAGAPALAPDPSLLLADPALTALVAAGPYPHLFGPTPR
;
A
#
# COMPACT_ATOMS: atom_id res chain seq x y z
N MET A 1 16.09 0.94 -8.39
CA MET A 1 14.72 0.80 -7.84
C MET A 1 13.74 1.16 -8.93
N ALA A 2 12.55 0.56 -8.96
CA ALA A 2 11.49 1.02 -9.86
C ALA A 2 10.88 2.29 -9.28
N ALA A 3 10.82 3.36 -10.09
CA ALA A 3 10.24 4.64 -9.70
C ALA A 3 8.72 4.51 -9.56
N ARG A 4 8.13 5.24 -8.60
CA ARG A 4 6.67 5.36 -8.46
C ARG A 4 6.00 5.79 -9.78
N PRO A 5 4.81 5.28 -10.14
CA PRO A 5 4.09 5.73 -11.33
C PRO A 5 3.77 7.22 -11.25
N ALA A 6 3.88 7.91 -12.38
CA ALA A 6 3.47 9.30 -12.50
C ALA A 6 1.93 9.40 -12.54
N VAL A 7 1.43 10.60 -12.22
CA VAL A 7 -0.01 10.88 -12.30
C VAL A 7 -0.43 10.85 -13.77
N GLY A 8 -1.48 10.09 -14.07
CA GLY A 8 -1.97 9.87 -15.43
C GLY A 8 -1.25 8.77 -16.22
N ASP A 9 -0.24 8.11 -15.64
CA ASP A 9 0.36 6.93 -16.26
C ASP A 9 -0.68 5.82 -16.45
N PRO A 10 -0.56 5.00 -17.50
CA PRO A 10 -1.39 3.82 -17.63
C PRO A 10 -1.06 2.81 -16.51
N LEU A 11 -2.06 2.05 -16.08
CA LEU A 11 -1.81 0.89 -15.22
C LEU A 11 -0.91 -0.13 -15.92
N LEU A 12 0.08 -0.65 -15.20
CA LEU A 12 1.07 -1.58 -15.73
C LEU A 12 0.81 -3.02 -15.28
N PRO A 13 0.75 -4.01 -16.18
CA PRO A 13 0.67 -5.42 -15.80
C PRO A 13 1.89 -5.80 -14.95
N CYS A 14 1.67 -6.63 -13.92
CA CYS A 14 2.78 -7.25 -13.22
C CYS A 14 3.42 -8.33 -14.13
N PRO A 15 4.75 -8.33 -14.32
CA PRO A 15 5.41 -9.37 -15.10
C PRO A 15 5.40 -10.74 -14.41
N ALA A 16 5.12 -10.80 -13.10
CA ALA A 16 5.19 -11.99 -12.28
C ALA A 16 3.82 -12.63 -11.98
N GLY A 17 2.71 -12.07 -12.47
CA GLY A 17 1.39 -12.62 -12.19
C GLY A 17 0.22 -11.86 -12.83
N PRO A 18 -1.02 -12.38 -12.73
CA PRO A 18 -2.22 -11.86 -13.40
C PRO A 18 -2.83 -10.65 -12.65
N HIS A 19 -2.00 -9.72 -12.19
CA HIS A 19 -2.43 -8.54 -11.43
C HIS A 19 -1.69 -7.29 -11.91
N TRP A 20 -2.14 -6.11 -11.49
CA TRP A 20 -1.41 -4.86 -11.73
C TRP A 20 -0.12 -4.81 -10.90
N ALA A 21 0.90 -4.11 -11.42
CA ALA A 21 2.07 -3.69 -10.67
C ALA A 21 1.63 -2.84 -9.45
N TYR A 22 2.44 -2.81 -8.39
CA TYR A 22 2.15 -2.16 -7.10
C TYR A 22 0.97 -2.73 -6.30
N ALA A 23 0.32 -3.80 -6.74
CA ALA A 23 -0.76 -4.42 -5.97
C ALA A 23 -0.32 -5.03 -4.64
N GLY A 24 0.98 -5.19 -4.36
CA GLY A 24 1.47 -5.87 -3.16
C GLY A 24 0.90 -7.28 -2.95
N ALA A 25 0.71 -8.01 -4.06
CA ALA A 25 0.12 -9.34 -4.06
C ALA A 25 0.91 -10.31 -3.15
N PRO A 26 0.24 -11.22 -2.43
CA PRO A 26 0.91 -12.14 -1.54
C PRO A 26 1.75 -13.10 -2.39
N ALA A 27 2.97 -13.39 -1.94
CA ALA A 27 3.94 -14.22 -2.67
C ALA A 27 4.41 -13.66 -4.04
N CYS A 28 4.08 -12.41 -4.39
CA CYS A 28 4.68 -11.71 -5.53
C CYS A 28 5.81 -10.78 -5.04
N PRO A 29 7.08 -11.25 -5.00
CA PRO A 29 8.19 -10.45 -4.51
C PRO A 29 8.41 -9.19 -5.35
N HIS A 30 8.05 -9.23 -6.63
CA HIS A 30 8.10 -8.06 -7.50
C HIS A 30 7.17 -6.95 -7.01
N CYS A 31 5.89 -7.24 -6.79
CA CYS A 31 4.95 -6.24 -6.28
C CYS A 31 5.25 -5.79 -4.85
N ALA A 32 5.75 -6.69 -3.99
CA ALA A 32 6.20 -6.30 -2.66
C ALA A 32 7.36 -5.30 -2.72
N ALA A 33 8.36 -5.57 -3.58
CA ALA A 33 9.48 -4.66 -3.79
C ALA A 33 9.07 -3.31 -4.40
N LEU A 34 8.06 -3.29 -5.29
CA LEU A 34 7.50 -2.05 -5.82
C LEU A 34 6.85 -1.20 -4.72
N VAL A 35 6.09 -1.82 -3.81
CA VAL A 35 5.46 -1.10 -2.68
C VAL A 35 6.50 -0.61 -1.68
N ASP A 36 7.49 -1.43 -1.31
CA ASP A 36 8.61 -0.99 -0.47
C ASP A 36 9.45 0.09 -1.16
N GLY A 37 9.53 0.08 -2.49
CA GLY A 37 10.19 1.13 -3.28
C GLY A 37 9.58 2.52 -3.10
N LEU A 38 8.27 2.62 -2.85
CA LEU A 38 7.58 3.90 -2.64
C LEU A 38 8.08 4.63 -1.39
N VAL A 39 8.30 3.88 -0.31
CA VAL A 39 8.79 4.45 0.96
C VAL A 39 10.29 4.71 0.89
N GLU A 40 11.03 3.81 0.23
CA GLU A 40 12.47 3.96 0.07
C GLU A 40 12.84 5.15 -0.82
N GLU A 41 12.05 5.46 -1.86
CA GLU A 41 12.22 6.67 -2.67
C GLU A 41 12.13 7.93 -1.81
N GLY A 42 11.06 8.06 -1.01
CA GLY A 42 10.87 9.20 -0.11
C GLY A 42 11.97 9.32 0.93
N TRP A 43 12.49 8.20 1.44
CA TRP A 43 13.66 8.22 2.34
C TRP A 43 14.91 8.76 1.66
N ARG A 44 15.23 8.25 0.46
CA ARG A 44 16.44 8.65 -0.27
C ARG A 44 16.40 10.13 -0.63
N GLU A 45 15.25 10.64 -1.06
CA GLU A 45 15.03 12.07 -1.28
C GLU A 45 15.27 12.88 0.00
N HIS A 46 14.67 12.46 1.12
CA HIS A 46 14.83 13.13 2.41
C HIS A 46 16.27 13.17 2.90
N VAL A 47 16.96 12.03 2.90
CA VAL A 47 18.35 11.91 3.35
C VAL A 47 19.28 12.74 2.47
N THR A 48 19.18 12.60 1.15
CA THR A 48 20.01 13.35 0.21
C THR A 48 19.83 14.86 0.39
N ALA A 49 18.58 15.31 0.52
CA ALA A 49 18.28 16.74 0.65
C ALA A 49 18.71 17.34 2.01
N SER A 50 18.66 16.56 3.08
CA SER A 50 18.86 17.06 4.45
C SER A 50 20.25 16.81 4.99
N PHE A 51 20.91 15.74 4.55
CA PHE A 51 22.16 15.23 5.12
C PHE A 51 23.21 14.88 4.05
N GLY A 52 22.84 14.81 2.77
CA GLY A 52 23.72 14.33 1.70
C GLY A 52 23.91 12.80 1.77
N ASP A 53 25.14 12.35 1.54
CA ASP A 53 25.49 10.93 1.67
C ASP A 53 25.78 10.59 3.13
N LEU A 54 25.03 9.63 3.68
CA LEU A 54 25.24 9.12 5.04
C LEU A 54 25.73 7.67 5.02
N PRO A 55 26.67 7.28 5.89
CA PRO A 55 26.95 5.88 6.13
C PRO A 55 25.76 5.17 6.81
N PRO A 56 25.68 3.83 6.74
CA PRO A 56 24.51 3.09 7.23
C PRO A 56 24.18 3.25 8.72
N ASP A 57 25.18 3.47 9.57
CA ASP A 57 24.97 3.69 11.00
C ASP A 57 24.36 5.08 11.27
N ASP A 58 24.81 6.10 10.57
CA ASP A 58 24.24 7.45 10.65
C ASP A 58 22.80 7.45 10.10
N GLU A 59 22.51 6.69 9.04
CA GLU A 59 21.13 6.51 8.55
C GLU A 59 20.21 5.90 9.62
N ARG A 60 20.70 4.97 10.44
CA ARG A 60 19.93 4.40 11.56
C ARG A 60 19.66 5.43 12.64
N ASP A 61 20.63 6.31 12.91
CA ASP A 61 20.47 7.38 13.88
C ASP A 61 19.42 8.40 13.43
N VAL A 62 19.44 8.79 12.15
CA VAL A 62 18.39 9.61 11.54
C VAL A 62 17.04 8.90 11.60
N ALA A 63 16.98 7.59 11.35
CA ALA A 63 15.73 6.83 11.41
C ALA A 63 15.11 6.83 12.82
N ARG A 64 15.93 6.78 13.88
CA ARG A 64 15.44 6.91 15.27
C ARG A 64 14.83 8.28 15.52
N MET A 65 15.53 9.36 15.13
CA MET A 65 15.02 10.72 15.26
C MET A 65 13.68 10.90 14.52
N VAL A 66 13.58 10.42 13.28
CA VAL A 66 12.33 10.47 12.50
C VAL A 66 11.21 9.69 13.18
N ALA A 67 11.52 8.52 13.74
CA ALA A 67 10.53 7.67 14.42
C ALA A 67 9.98 8.31 15.71
N ASP A 68 10.79 9.13 16.39
CA ASP A 68 10.41 9.85 17.61
C ASP A 68 9.53 11.09 17.31
N GLU A 69 9.58 11.62 16.09
CA GLU A 69 8.89 12.86 15.69
C GLU A 69 7.95 12.68 14.48
N PRO A 70 7.02 11.71 14.46
CA PRO A 70 6.21 11.37 13.27
C PRO A 70 5.55 12.59 12.62
N HIS A 71 5.00 13.49 13.43
CA HIS A 71 4.28 14.71 13.02
C HIS A 71 5.11 15.76 12.28
N ARG A 72 6.44 15.56 12.17
CA ARG A 72 7.34 16.47 11.45
C ARG A 72 7.77 15.93 10.09
N HIS A 73 7.39 14.69 9.77
CA HIS A 73 7.88 13.99 8.61
C HIS A 73 6.75 13.52 7.70
N ASP A 74 7.00 13.52 6.39
CA ASP A 74 6.12 12.87 5.42
C ASP A 74 6.00 11.37 5.74
N TRP A 75 4.82 10.80 5.54
CA TRP A 75 4.55 9.40 5.86
C TRP A 75 5.52 8.41 5.20
N ARG A 76 6.03 8.68 3.99
CA ARG A 76 7.01 7.80 3.31
C ARG A 76 8.32 7.76 4.07
N VAL A 77 8.76 8.93 4.54
CA VAL A 77 9.98 9.08 5.34
C VAL A 77 9.81 8.36 6.67
N PHE A 78 8.66 8.53 7.33
CA PHE A 78 8.37 7.84 8.59
C PHE A 78 8.31 6.31 8.43
N ASP A 79 7.57 5.80 7.44
CA ASP A 79 7.46 4.37 7.19
C ASP A 79 8.82 3.75 6.84
N ALA A 80 9.65 4.44 6.05
CA ALA A 80 10.99 4.00 5.70
C ALA A 80 11.99 4.11 6.88
N ALA A 81 11.77 5.03 7.82
CA ALA A 81 12.52 5.09 9.06
C ALA A 81 12.24 3.84 9.91
N LEU A 82 10.97 3.48 10.11
CA LEU A 82 10.59 2.27 10.85
C LEU A 82 11.22 1.00 10.25
N ASP A 83 11.37 0.95 8.93
CA ASP A 83 11.97 -0.18 8.23
C ASP A 83 13.45 -0.41 8.53
N ARG A 84 14.15 0.65 8.95
CA ARG A 84 15.57 0.61 9.34
C ARG A 84 15.78 0.23 10.80
N LEU A 85 14.70 0.20 11.58
CA LEU A 85 14.73 -0.08 13.00
C LEU A 85 14.31 -1.52 13.29
N THR A 86 15.07 -2.18 14.15
CA THR A 86 14.73 -3.50 14.67
C THR A 86 13.80 -3.35 15.87
N CYS A 87 12.69 -4.08 15.87
CA CYS A 87 11.77 -4.13 16.98
C CYS A 87 12.42 -4.83 18.19
N PRO A 88 12.47 -4.19 19.37
CA PRO A 88 13.03 -4.82 20.57
C PRO A 88 12.19 -5.98 21.11
N GLY A 89 10.91 -6.07 20.70
CA GLY A 89 10.00 -7.13 21.13
C GLY A 89 10.11 -8.41 20.28
N CYS A 90 9.95 -8.29 18.96
CA CYS A 90 9.92 -9.45 18.06
C CYS A 90 11.20 -9.66 17.22
N GLY A 91 12.17 -8.74 17.27
CA GLY A 91 13.40 -8.81 16.47
C GLY A 91 13.23 -8.56 14.97
N GLY A 92 12.01 -8.34 14.47
CA GLY A 92 11.72 -7.99 13.08
C GLY A 92 11.84 -6.48 12.80
N ARG A 93 11.41 -6.04 11.60
CA ARG A 93 11.26 -4.61 11.27
C ARG A 93 10.20 -3.97 12.17
N LEU A 94 10.50 -2.81 12.75
CA LEU A 94 9.59 -2.11 13.64
C LEU A 94 8.28 -1.74 12.91
N GLY A 95 7.15 -2.03 13.53
CA GLY A 95 5.83 -1.76 12.95
C GLY A 95 5.35 -2.78 11.90
N LEU A 96 6.12 -3.84 11.61
CA LEU A 96 5.71 -4.93 10.71
C LEU A 96 5.59 -6.30 11.42
N GLY A 97 5.82 -6.34 12.74
CA GLY A 97 5.75 -7.56 13.55
C GLY A 97 4.34 -8.16 13.69
N PRO A 98 4.24 -9.31 14.40
CA PRO A 98 2.99 -10.04 14.60
C PRO A 98 1.98 -9.24 15.45
N LEU A 99 0.72 -9.66 15.44
CA LEU A 99 -0.43 -8.98 16.08
C LEU A 99 -0.24 -8.77 17.60
N ASP A 100 0.49 -9.67 18.26
CA ASP A 100 0.75 -9.66 19.70
C ASP A 100 2.00 -8.84 20.09
N CYS A 101 2.69 -8.22 19.13
CA CYS A 101 3.88 -7.42 19.39
C CYS A 101 3.52 -5.96 19.71
N ALA A 102 3.39 -5.65 21.01
CA ALA A 102 3.04 -4.30 21.47
C ALA A 102 3.91 -3.16 20.90
N PRO A 103 5.26 -3.26 20.82
CA PRO A 103 6.06 -2.20 20.21
C PRO A 103 5.75 -1.98 18.72
N CYS A 104 5.40 -3.05 17.98
CA CYS A 104 4.99 -2.91 16.59
C CYS A 104 3.61 -2.27 16.44
N GLU A 105 2.67 -2.57 17.34
CA GLU A 105 1.36 -1.91 17.35
C GLU A 105 1.46 -0.42 17.66
N VAL A 106 2.30 -0.02 18.63
CA VAL A 106 2.56 1.40 18.93
C VAL A 106 3.18 2.10 17.72
N ALA A 107 4.23 1.53 17.12
CA ALA A 107 4.86 2.10 15.94
C ALA A 107 3.88 2.23 14.76
N HIS A 108 2.97 1.27 14.60
CA HIS A 108 1.91 1.36 13.60
C HIS A 108 0.91 2.49 13.90
N GLY A 109 0.49 2.66 15.15
CA GLY A 109 -0.37 3.76 15.57
C GLY A 109 0.25 5.14 15.31
N ASN A 110 1.56 5.28 15.52
CA ASN A 110 2.29 6.53 15.28
C ASN A 110 2.29 6.96 13.80
N ARG A 111 2.08 6.03 12.85
CA ARG A 111 1.97 6.37 11.41
C ARG A 111 0.86 7.36 11.11
N TYR A 112 -0.20 7.38 11.92
CA TYR A 112 -1.33 8.30 11.73
C TYR A 112 -1.03 9.73 12.18
N ALA A 113 0.09 9.97 12.85
CA ALA A 113 0.57 11.30 13.16
C ALA A 113 1.43 11.90 12.05
N ALA A 114 1.92 11.10 11.10
CA ALA A 114 2.79 11.58 10.03
C ALA A 114 2.07 12.50 9.04
N ILE A 115 2.83 13.39 8.41
CA ILE A 115 2.30 14.36 7.45
C ILE A 115 1.94 13.63 6.15
N GLU A 116 0.75 13.92 5.64
CA GLU A 116 0.27 13.44 4.35
C GLU A 116 0.28 14.62 3.37
N THR A 117 1.32 14.71 2.54
CA THR A 117 1.42 15.78 1.53
C THR A 117 1.02 15.23 0.16
N ASP A 118 -0.13 15.65 -0.35
CA ASP A 118 -0.55 15.30 -1.71
C ASP A 118 0.47 15.76 -2.76
N ARG A 119 0.83 14.86 -3.66
CA ARG A 119 1.71 15.18 -4.80
C ARG A 119 0.99 16.10 -5.82
N PRO A 120 1.72 16.83 -6.67
CA PRO A 120 1.10 17.65 -7.69
C PRO A 120 0.20 16.83 -8.63
N GLY A 121 -0.97 17.36 -8.98
CA GLY A 121 -1.86 16.80 -10.01
C GLY A 121 -2.87 15.76 -9.54
N VAL A 122 -2.91 15.39 -8.25
CA VAL A 122 -3.93 14.48 -7.70
C VAL A 122 -5.02 15.22 -6.91
N PRO A 123 -6.22 14.66 -6.76
CA PRO A 123 -7.23 15.20 -5.86
C PRO A 123 -6.76 15.22 -4.39
N PRO A 124 -7.22 16.18 -3.57
CA PRO A 124 -6.90 16.22 -2.15
C PRO A 124 -7.26 14.90 -1.43
N GLY A 125 -6.36 14.43 -0.57
CA GLY A 125 -6.50 13.18 0.17
C GLY A 125 -6.07 11.92 -0.61
N ASN A 126 -5.46 12.05 -1.79
CA ASN A 126 -4.94 10.90 -2.52
C ASN A 126 -3.79 10.23 -1.77
N GLU A 127 -2.85 10.99 -1.19
CA GLU A 127 -1.72 10.41 -0.45
C GLU A 127 -2.16 9.80 0.89
N HIS A 128 -3.20 10.35 1.52
CA HIS A 128 -3.88 9.68 2.63
C HIS A 128 -4.35 8.28 2.21
N ALA A 129 -5.06 8.19 1.08
CA ALA A 129 -5.54 6.92 0.55
C ALA A 129 -4.38 5.98 0.19
N VAL A 130 -3.31 6.47 -0.45
CA VAL A 130 -2.11 5.68 -0.76
C VAL A 130 -1.49 5.13 0.53
N ARG A 131 -1.21 5.97 1.53
CA ARG A 131 -0.62 5.55 2.81
C ARG A 131 -1.46 4.48 3.49
N VAL A 132 -2.78 4.66 3.59
CA VAL A 132 -3.68 3.67 4.21
C VAL A 132 -3.54 2.32 3.49
N ASN A 133 -3.57 2.31 2.16
CA ASN A 133 -3.43 1.09 1.37
C ASN A 133 -2.05 0.43 1.55
N VAL A 134 -0.97 1.21 1.51
CA VAL A 134 0.41 0.75 1.74
C VAL A 134 0.54 0.14 3.14
N SER A 135 0.00 0.78 4.18
CA SER A 135 0.08 0.31 5.56
C SER A 135 -0.57 -1.06 5.76
N VAL A 136 -1.69 -1.32 5.04
CA VAL A 136 -2.43 -2.57 5.10
C VAL A 136 -1.73 -3.65 4.29
N VAL A 137 -1.32 -3.34 3.06
CA VAL A 137 -0.63 -4.29 2.17
C VAL A 137 0.68 -4.80 2.78
N ARG A 138 1.38 -3.94 3.54
CA ARG A 138 2.63 -4.30 4.23
C ARG A 138 2.41 -5.04 5.56
N ARG A 139 1.18 -5.08 6.09
CA ARG A 139 0.79 -5.82 7.31
C ARG A 139 -0.45 -6.70 7.07
N PRO A 140 -0.37 -7.67 6.14
CA PRO A 140 -1.55 -8.41 5.68
C PRO A 140 -2.23 -9.25 6.77
N HIS A 141 -1.50 -9.62 7.83
CA HIS A 141 -2.01 -10.44 8.95
C HIS A 141 -2.94 -9.71 9.92
N LEU A 142 -3.10 -8.39 9.79
CA LEU A 142 -3.88 -7.55 10.71
C LEU A 142 -5.20 -7.06 10.15
N THR A 143 -5.49 -7.42 8.90
CA THR A 143 -6.70 -6.99 8.23
C THR A 143 -7.50 -8.20 7.76
N SER A 144 -8.80 -8.01 7.57
CA SER A 144 -9.63 -9.07 6.99
C SER A 144 -9.19 -9.30 5.55
N PRO A 145 -9.21 -10.53 5.04
CA PRO A 145 -8.70 -10.76 3.70
C PRO A 145 -9.46 -10.06 2.58
N GLN A 146 -10.75 -9.78 2.77
CA GLN A 146 -11.55 -8.99 1.83
C GLN A 146 -11.08 -7.53 1.80
N GLU A 147 -10.76 -6.97 2.97
CA GLU A 147 -10.17 -5.64 3.08
C GLU A 147 -8.80 -5.61 2.40
N LEU A 148 -7.94 -6.60 2.68
CA LEU A 148 -6.63 -6.72 2.03
C LEU A 148 -6.77 -6.73 0.50
N LEU A 149 -7.68 -7.55 -0.04
CA LEU A 149 -7.92 -7.60 -1.47
C LEU A 149 -8.38 -6.25 -2.04
N ALA A 150 -9.34 -5.59 -1.38
CA ALA A 150 -9.80 -4.27 -1.79
C ALA A 150 -8.63 -3.28 -1.88
N ARG A 151 -7.73 -3.30 -0.88
CA ARG A 151 -6.55 -2.43 -0.86
C ARG A 151 -5.57 -2.74 -1.98
N ARG A 152 -5.34 -4.02 -2.27
CA ARG A 152 -4.47 -4.47 -3.37
C ARG A 152 -4.99 -4.05 -4.75
N LEU A 153 -6.30 -4.05 -4.96
CA LEU A 153 -6.92 -3.64 -6.21
C LEU A 153 -6.91 -2.11 -6.39
N LEU A 154 -7.11 -1.37 -5.31
CA LEU A 154 -7.18 0.09 -5.35
C LEU A 154 -5.81 0.78 -5.39
N LEU A 155 -4.78 0.19 -4.77
CA LEU A 155 -3.46 0.83 -4.67
C LEU A 155 -2.86 1.25 -6.03
N PRO A 156 -2.87 0.43 -7.09
CA PRO A 156 -2.36 0.83 -8.41
C PRO A 156 -3.09 2.05 -8.99
N LEU A 157 -4.42 2.14 -8.84
CA LEU A 157 -5.21 3.31 -9.28
C LEU A 157 -4.82 4.58 -8.52
N LEU A 158 -4.75 4.47 -7.20
CA LEU A 158 -4.36 5.59 -6.34
C LEU A 158 -2.99 6.12 -6.74
N LEU A 159 -2.05 5.22 -7.09
CA LEU A 159 -0.70 5.55 -7.53
C LEU A 159 -0.63 6.22 -8.90
N VAL A 160 -1.60 6.06 -9.79
CA VAL A 160 -1.71 6.86 -11.03
C VAL A 160 -2.56 8.13 -10.86
N GLY A 161 -3.03 8.40 -9.64
CA GLY A 161 -3.71 9.65 -9.27
C GLY A 161 -5.24 9.55 -9.25
N GLU A 162 -5.79 8.37 -9.52
CA GLU A 162 -7.24 8.15 -9.49
C GLU A 162 -7.71 7.95 -8.05
N LEU A 163 -8.56 8.85 -7.55
CA LEU A 163 -9.11 8.79 -6.18
C LEU A 163 -10.62 8.53 -6.21
N PRO A 164 -11.06 7.30 -5.90
CA PRO A 164 -12.49 6.99 -5.75
C PRO A 164 -13.14 7.84 -4.67
N SER A 165 -14.39 8.25 -4.92
CA SER A 165 -15.19 8.83 -3.84
C SER A 165 -15.39 7.81 -2.72
N THR A 166 -15.64 8.28 -1.49
CA THR A 166 -15.98 7.39 -0.36
C THR A 166 -17.16 6.48 -0.68
N ALA A 167 -18.14 6.98 -1.43
CA ALA A 167 -19.29 6.20 -1.85
C ALA A 167 -18.90 5.10 -2.86
N ASP A 168 -18.02 5.37 -3.81
CA ASP A 168 -17.47 4.37 -4.73
C ASP A 168 -16.67 3.30 -3.98
N ALA A 169 -15.78 3.72 -3.08
CA ALA A 169 -14.97 2.81 -2.27
C ALA A 169 -15.85 1.89 -1.41
N GLN A 170 -16.91 2.42 -0.80
CA GLN A 170 -17.85 1.63 -0.01
C GLN A 170 -18.67 0.67 -0.87
N ARG A 171 -19.16 1.11 -2.04
CA ARG A 171 -19.85 0.25 -3.00
C ARG A 171 -18.96 -0.91 -3.44
N PHE A 172 -17.71 -0.61 -3.78
CA PHE A 172 -16.72 -1.59 -4.20
C PHE A 172 -16.41 -2.61 -3.10
N SER A 173 -16.14 -2.15 -1.87
CA SER A 173 -15.90 -3.02 -0.72
C SER A 173 -17.09 -3.94 -0.43
N THR A 174 -18.32 -3.42 -0.50
CA THR A 174 -19.54 -4.23 -0.33
C THR A 174 -19.68 -5.30 -1.42
N ALA A 175 -19.42 -4.94 -2.68
CA ALA A 175 -19.50 -5.88 -3.79
C ALA A 175 -18.44 -7.00 -3.68
N LEU A 176 -17.21 -6.66 -3.29
CA LEU A 176 -16.15 -7.63 -3.02
C LEU A 176 -16.55 -8.62 -1.91
N LYS A 177 -17.12 -8.12 -0.80
CA LYS A 177 -17.61 -8.97 0.29
C LYS A 177 -18.70 -9.93 -0.19
N ALA A 178 -19.63 -9.43 -1.00
CA ALA A 178 -20.71 -10.25 -1.56
C ALA A 178 -20.20 -11.31 -2.55
N ALA A 179 -19.25 -10.96 -3.42
CA ALA A 179 -18.62 -11.90 -4.35
C ALA A 179 -17.84 -13.00 -3.60
N ALA A 180 -17.06 -12.62 -2.59
CA ALA A 180 -16.34 -13.56 -1.74
C ALA A 180 -17.30 -14.53 -1.03
N ALA A 181 -18.43 -14.04 -0.51
CA ALA A 181 -19.45 -14.87 0.12
C ALA A 181 -20.07 -15.88 -0.86
N ARG A 182 -20.34 -15.48 -2.12
CA ARG A 182 -20.88 -16.39 -3.15
C ARG A 182 -19.89 -17.46 -3.60
N ALA A 183 -18.61 -17.10 -3.71
CA ALA A 183 -17.57 -18.02 -4.16
C ALA A 183 -17.28 -19.16 -3.16
N GLY A 184 -17.83 -19.10 -1.94
CA GLY A 184 -17.47 -20.03 -0.86
C GLY A 184 -15.98 -19.99 -0.54
N ALA A 185 -15.29 -18.93 -0.97
CA ALA A 185 -13.85 -18.82 -0.87
C ALA A 185 -13.49 -18.70 0.61
N PRO A 186 -12.61 -19.57 1.15
CA PRO A 186 -12.04 -19.31 2.46
C PRO A 186 -11.36 -17.95 2.41
N ALA A 187 -11.37 -17.26 3.54
CA ALA A 187 -10.94 -15.88 3.65
C ALA A 187 -9.57 -15.64 2.99
N LEU A 188 -8.64 -16.61 2.94
CA LEU A 188 -7.35 -16.46 2.26
C LEU A 188 -7.17 -17.46 1.11
N ALA A 189 -7.21 -17.01 -0.15
CA ALA A 189 -6.31 -17.41 -1.27
C ALA A 189 -6.83 -16.87 -2.64
N PRO A 190 -5.97 -16.60 -3.64
CA PRO A 190 -5.08 -15.43 -3.72
C PRO A 190 -5.04 -14.82 -5.13
N ASP A 191 -6.01 -15.16 -5.97
CA ASP A 191 -6.04 -14.72 -7.36
C ASP A 191 -7.22 -13.75 -7.53
N PRO A 192 -6.95 -12.45 -7.76
CA PRO A 192 -7.98 -11.51 -8.15
C PRO A 192 -8.90 -12.09 -9.22
N SER A 193 -8.37 -12.86 -10.17
CA SER A 193 -9.10 -13.42 -11.32
C SER A 193 -10.38 -14.20 -10.95
N LEU A 194 -10.40 -14.88 -9.80
CA LEU A 194 -11.58 -15.64 -9.35
C LEU A 194 -12.73 -14.73 -8.92
N LEU A 195 -12.41 -13.57 -8.32
CA LEU A 195 -13.41 -12.56 -8.00
C LEU A 195 -13.72 -11.68 -9.21
N LEU A 196 -12.76 -11.53 -10.13
CA LEU A 196 -13.01 -10.90 -11.44
C LEU A 196 -13.98 -11.69 -12.31
N ALA A 197 -14.13 -12.99 -12.08
CA ALA A 197 -15.14 -13.80 -12.77
C ALA A 197 -16.57 -13.58 -12.24
N ASP A 198 -16.74 -12.87 -11.12
CA ASP A 198 -18.07 -12.55 -10.58
C ASP A 198 -18.77 -11.51 -11.49
N PRO A 199 -19.92 -11.86 -12.09
CA PRO A 199 -20.58 -10.97 -13.06
C PRO A 199 -21.07 -9.66 -12.43
N ALA A 200 -21.46 -9.67 -11.15
CA ALA A 200 -21.96 -8.48 -10.48
C ALA A 200 -20.80 -7.52 -10.16
N LEU A 201 -19.65 -8.06 -9.77
CA LEU A 201 -18.43 -7.27 -9.56
C LEU A 201 -17.90 -6.69 -10.88
N THR A 202 -17.91 -7.48 -11.96
CA THR A 202 -17.57 -7.03 -13.32
C THR A 202 -18.47 -5.91 -13.80
N ALA A 203 -19.79 -6.07 -13.66
CA ALA A 203 -20.76 -5.05 -14.07
C ALA A 203 -20.61 -3.75 -13.26
N LEU A 204 -20.32 -3.84 -11.96
CA LEU A 204 -20.10 -2.67 -11.10
C LEU A 204 -18.90 -1.84 -11.59
N VAL A 205 -17.80 -2.48 -11.96
CA VAL A 205 -16.62 -1.77 -12.46
C VAL A 205 -16.81 -1.24 -13.87
N ALA A 206 -17.45 -2.00 -14.75
CA ALA A 206 -17.76 -1.55 -16.11
C ALA A 206 -18.69 -0.32 -16.11
N ALA A 207 -19.62 -0.23 -15.16
CA ALA A 207 -20.51 0.91 -14.98
C ALA A 207 -19.91 2.04 -14.10
N GLY A 208 -18.78 1.79 -13.45
CA GLY A 208 -18.13 2.70 -12.53
C GLY A 208 -17.15 3.65 -13.21
N PRO A 209 -16.62 4.64 -12.47
CA PRO A 209 -15.62 5.58 -12.99
C PRO A 209 -14.25 4.92 -13.28
N TYR A 210 -14.03 3.68 -12.83
CA TYR A 210 -12.74 2.99 -12.93
C TYR A 210 -12.85 1.65 -13.66
N PRO A 211 -13.20 1.62 -14.96
CA PRO A 211 -13.43 0.36 -15.70
C PRO A 211 -12.17 -0.54 -15.79
N HIS A 212 -11.00 0.02 -15.49
CA HIS A 212 -9.68 -0.63 -15.51
C HIS A 212 -9.19 -1.04 -14.09
N LEU A 213 -10.06 -0.94 -13.08
CA LEU A 213 -9.75 -1.34 -11.69
C LEU A 213 -9.31 -2.80 -11.59
N PHE A 214 -9.86 -3.63 -12.47
CA PHE A 214 -9.49 -5.02 -12.60
C PHE A 214 -8.29 -5.16 -13.51
N GLY A 215 -7.39 -6.09 -13.16
CA GLY A 215 -6.15 -6.39 -13.86
C GLY A 215 -6.25 -6.34 -15.39
N PRO A 216 -5.11 -6.34 -16.11
CA PRO A 216 -5.15 -6.52 -17.54
C PRO A 216 -5.89 -7.84 -17.81
N THR A 217 -6.93 -7.81 -18.63
CA THR A 217 -7.62 -9.03 -19.06
C THR A 217 -6.58 -10.02 -19.58
N PRO A 218 -6.61 -11.30 -19.17
CA PRO A 218 -5.71 -12.28 -19.75
C PRO A 218 -5.90 -12.26 -21.27
N ARG A 219 -4.79 -12.13 -22.01
CA ARG A 219 -4.76 -12.30 -23.46
C ARG A 219 -4.93 -13.77 -23.82
#